data_AF-A0A7S4EYY9-F1
#
_entry.id   AF-A0A7S4EYY9-F1
#
_cell.length_a   1.000
_cell.length_b   1.000
_cell.length_c   1.000
_cell.angle_alpha   90.00
_cell.angle_beta   90.00
_cell.angle_gamma   90.00
#
_symmetry.space_group_name_H-M   'P 1'
#
loop_
_entity.id
_entity.type
_entity.pdbx_description
1 polymer ?
#
loop_
_entity_poly.entity_id
_entity_poly.type
_entity_poly.pdbx_seq_one_letter_code
_entity_poly.pdbx_strand_id
1 'polypeptide(L)'
;MGTAQLIAKHLENNVVFDQDMAFLRGQEARLQQAGNDGWGGAWRERYVMPAKSDRFVITFRKQLDAAAAALPWLSKPTLAQPLPRRVLLDRYGQHTRHCPTCSGALSTVEKLLKYSSYAQGLGAMATFACLAGSTPPALPFFIACTLGPLAFSASLLTTDVVGPVVGAVPTSVAAAPAIAAVLLTAVSAIVAAVAPAASRVLGCVLGSLLPLTTAICASKIARMLSTLRDRFIYTEEAKAIQDS
;
A
#
# COMPACT_ATOMS: atom_id res chain seq x y z
N MET A 1 -4.57 -18.28 11.08
CA MET A 1 -4.33 -17.26 10.04
C MET A 1 -3.74 -16.04 10.75
N GLY A 2 -2.57 -15.55 10.35
CA GLY A 2 -1.93 -14.40 11.00
C GLY A 2 -2.66 -13.07 10.72
N THR A 3 -2.41 -12.03 11.51
CA THR A 3 -3.04 -10.71 11.39
C THR A 3 -2.77 -10.04 10.03
N ALA A 4 -1.56 -10.10 9.47
CA ALA A 4 -1.31 -9.66 8.10
C ALA A 4 -2.14 -10.42 7.07
N GLN A 5 -2.24 -11.74 7.21
CA GLN A 5 -2.93 -12.55 6.22
C GLN A 5 -4.42 -12.22 6.21
N LEU A 6 -4.97 -11.88 7.38
CA LEU A 6 -6.31 -11.33 7.51
C LEU A 6 -6.43 -9.98 6.79
N ILE A 7 -5.49 -9.06 7.00
CA ILE A 7 -5.50 -7.73 6.36
C ILE A 7 -5.34 -7.84 4.84
N ALA A 8 -4.47 -8.72 4.36
CA ALA A 8 -4.25 -8.98 2.93
C ALA A 8 -5.54 -9.50 2.28
N LYS A 9 -6.15 -10.53 2.87
CA LYS A 9 -7.43 -11.08 2.40
C LYS A 9 -8.54 -10.03 2.44
N HIS A 10 -8.56 -9.19 3.48
CA HIS A 10 -9.53 -8.10 3.58
C HIS A 10 -9.37 -7.11 2.43
N LEU A 11 -8.15 -6.71 2.11
CA LEU A 11 -7.87 -5.83 0.96
C LEU A 11 -8.18 -6.47 -0.38
N GLU A 12 -7.89 -7.76 -0.56
CA GLU A 12 -8.24 -8.51 -1.77
C GLU A 12 -9.75 -8.55 -2.01
N ASN A 13 -10.54 -8.78 -0.95
CA ASN A 13 -12.00 -8.75 -1.05
C ASN A 13 -12.52 -7.36 -1.46
N ASN A 14 -11.87 -6.28 -1.02
CA ASN A 14 -12.26 -4.92 -1.43
C ASN A 14 -12.10 -4.70 -2.93
N VAL A 15 -11.08 -5.31 -3.56
CA VAL A 15 -10.90 -5.20 -5.03
C VAL A 15 -12.13 -5.68 -5.79
N VAL A 16 -12.78 -6.77 -5.33
CA VAL A 16 -14.01 -7.27 -5.96
C VAL A 16 -15.15 -6.26 -5.82
N PHE A 17 -15.35 -5.72 -4.62
CA PHE A 17 -16.38 -4.70 -4.41
C PHE A 17 -16.14 -3.47 -5.27
N ASP A 18 -14.90 -3.01 -5.35
CA ASP A 18 -14.52 -1.83 -6.11
C ASP A 18 -14.76 -1.96 -7.62
N GLN A 19 -14.55 -3.17 -8.18
CA GLN A 19 -14.86 -3.48 -9.58
C GLN A 19 -16.36 -3.41 -9.86
N ASP A 20 -17.17 -3.93 -8.95
CA ASP A 20 -18.63 -3.95 -9.11
C ASP A 20 -19.26 -2.56 -8.94
N MET A 21 -18.65 -1.66 -8.14
CA MET A 21 -19.22 -0.33 -7.85
C MET A 21 -19.49 0.49 -9.11
N ALA A 22 -18.54 0.56 -10.06
CA ALA A 22 -18.72 1.32 -11.29
C ALA A 22 -19.86 0.73 -12.15
N PHE A 23 -19.92 -0.60 -12.23
CA PHE A 23 -20.94 -1.32 -12.99
C PHE A 23 -22.33 -1.15 -12.38
N LEU A 24 -22.47 -1.41 -11.07
CA LEU A 24 -23.73 -1.29 -10.34
C LEU A 24 -24.28 0.14 -10.39
N ARG A 25 -23.41 1.15 -10.29
CA ARG A 25 -23.84 2.55 -10.40
C ARG A 25 -24.27 2.94 -11.80
N GLY A 26 -23.61 2.42 -12.84
CA GLY A 26 -24.04 2.62 -14.22
C GLY A 26 -25.38 1.94 -14.52
N GLN A 27 -25.56 0.73 -13.98
CA GLN A 27 -26.82 -0.02 -14.02
C GLN A 27 -27.97 0.75 -13.36
N GLU A 28 -27.75 1.23 -12.13
CA GLU A 28 -28.72 2.03 -11.38
C GLU A 28 -29.10 3.31 -12.13
N ALA A 29 -28.11 4.06 -12.65
CA ALA A 29 -28.37 5.29 -13.39
C ALA A 29 -29.22 5.05 -14.65
N ARG A 30 -28.98 3.95 -15.38
CA ARG A 30 -29.77 3.58 -16.58
C ARG A 30 -31.19 3.19 -16.22
N LEU A 31 -31.40 2.47 -15.12
CA LEU A 31 -32.73 2.14 -14.64
C LEU A 31 -33.51 3.39 -14.25
N GLN A 32 -32.90 4.28 -13.46
CA GLN A 32 -33.51 5.53 -13.02
C GLN A 32 -33.86 6.46 -14.20
N GLN A 33 -33.05 6.47 -15.26
CA GLN A 33 -33.36 7.21 -16.50
C GLN A 33 -34.49 6.58 -17.30
N ALA A 34 -34.60 5.25 -17.31
CA ALA A 34 -35.56 4.51 -18.11
C ALA A 34 -36.98 4.50 -17.50
N GLY A 35 -37.09 4.60 -16.18
CA GLY A 35 -38.34 4.70 -15.47
C GLY A 35 -38.18 5.66 -14.31
N ASN A 36 -38.95 6.75 -14.32
CA ASN A 36 -39.02 7.74 -13.25
C ASN A 36 -39.68 7.16 -11.96
N ASP A 37 -39.53 5.86 -11.71
CA ASP A 37 -40.30 5.08 -10.75
C ASP A 37 -39.55 4.80 -9.44
N GLY A 38 -38.22 4.92 -9.45
CA GLY A 38 -37.38 4.82 -8.26
C GLY A 38 -37.30 3.43 -7.61
N TRP A 39 -38.28 2.54 -7.79
CA TRP A 39 -38.34 1.25 -7.09
C TRP A 39 -39.16 0.16 -7.80
N GLY A 40 -38.99 -0.04 -9.12
CA GLY A 40 -39.05 -1.44 -9.59
C GLY A 40 -40.13 -1.85 -10.60
N GLY A 41 -40.51 -1.00 -11.53
CA GLY A 41 -41.14 -1.41 -12.80
C GLY A 41 -40.11 -1.67 -13.89
N ALA A 42 -39.23 -0.68 -14.10
CA ALA A 42 -38.33 -0.61 -15.25
C ALA A 42 -37.37 -1.81 -15.39
N TRP A 43 -37.00 -2.46 -14.28
CA TRP A 43 -36.10 -3.61 -14.31
C TRP A 43 -36.68 -4.79 -15.13
N ARG A 44 -38.01 -4.97 -15.16
CA ARG A 44 -38.68 -6.08 -15.86
C ARG A 44 -38.55 -5.99 -17.37
N GLU A 45 -38.42 -4.77 -17.89
CA GLU A 45 -38.31 -4.50 -19.33
C GLU A 45 -36.85 -4.27 -19.75
N ARG A 46 -36.01 -3.76 -18.84
CA ARG A 46 -34.63 -3.35 -19.15
C ARG A 46 -33.57 -4.41 -18.81
N TYR A 47 -33.82 -5.29 -17.85
CA TYR A 47 -32.95 -6.45 -17.60
C TYR A 47 -33.59 -7.71 -18.18
N VAL A 48 -33.35 -7.91 -19.47
CA VAL A 48 -33.67 -9.18 -20.11
C VAL A 48 -32.51 -10.13 -19.84
N MET A 49 -32.76 -11.20 -19.09
CA MET A 49 -31.83 -12.30 -18.87
C MET A 49 -32.29 -13.49 -19.74
N PRO A 50 -31.74 -13.67 -20.95
CA PRO A 50 -32.32 -14.55 -21.96
C PRO A 50 -32.08 -16.05 -21.69
N ALA A 51 -31.17 -16.41 -20.79
CA ALA A 51 -30.77 -17.80 -20.61
C ALA A 51 -31.58 -18.52 -19.52
N LYS A 52 -31.74 -19.84 -19.68
CA LYS A 52 -32.41 -20.69 -18.67
C LYS A 52 -31.66 -20.70 -17.33
N SER A 53 -30.34 -20.48 -17.33
CA SER A 53 -29.50 -20.33 -16.13
C SER A 53 -29.94 -19.17 -15.24
N ASP A 54 -30.61 -18.18 -15.82
CA ASP A 54 -30.87 -16.90 -15.16
C ASP A 54 -32.20 -16.87 -14.40
N ARG A 55 -32.97 -17.97 -14.46
CA ARG A 55 -34.31 -18.09 -13.85
C ARG A 55 -34.28 -17.81 -12.34
N PHE A 56 -33.18 -18.13 -11.67
CA PHE A 56 -33.00 -17.83 -10.25
C PHE A 56 -33.02 -16.31 -9.98
N VAL A 57 -32.32 -15.53 -10.79
CA VAL A 57 -32.26 -14.06 -10.64
C VAL A 57 -33.64 -13.43 -10.84
N ILE A 58 -34.42 -13.91 -11.83
CA ILE A 58 -35.80 -13.46 -12.05
C ILE A 58 -36.68 -13.78 -10.85
N THR A 59 -36.56 -14.98 -10.29
CA THR A 59 -37.37 -15.42 -9.15
C THR A 59 -37.01 -14.64 -7.89
N PHE A 60 -35.73 -14.44 -7.64
CA PHE A 60 -35.22 -13.62 -6.55
C PHE A 60 -35.71 -12.17 -6.63
N ARG A 61 -35.67 -11.54 -7.81
CA ARG A 61 -36.19 -10.18 -8.01
C ARG A 61 -37.70 -10.09 -7.76
N LYS A 62 -38.48 -11.08 -8.21
CA LYS A 62 -39.93 -11.15 -7.91
C LYS A 62 -40.20 -11.27 -6.40
N GLN A 63 -39.40 -12.06 -5.69
CA GLN A 63 -39.49 -12.18 -4.23
C GLN A 63 -39.13 -10.87 -3.54
N LEU A 64 -38.08 -10.18 -4.02
CA LEU A 64 -37.71 -8.86 -3.52
C LEU A 64 -38.83 -7.83 -3.73
N ASP A 65 -39.45 -7.77 -4.91
CA ASP A 65 -40.58 -6.85 -5.16
C ASP A 65 -41.74 -7.11 -4.20
N ALA A 66 -42.04 -8.39 -3.93
CA ALA A 66 -43.09 -8.78 -2.98
C ALA A 66 -42.76 -8.42 -1.52
N ALA A 67 -41.49 -8.54 -1.13
CA ALA A 67 -41.03 -8.24 0.22
C ALA A 67 -40.76 -6.74 0.46
N ALA A 68 -40.31 -6.01 -0.56
CA ALA A 68 -39.93 -4.60 -0.48
C ALA A 68 -41.13 -3.69 -0.15
N ALA A 69 -42.35 -4.09 -0.54
CA ALA A 69 -43.58 -3.40 -0.18
C ALA A 69 -43.80 -3.30 1.34
N ALA A 70 -43.14 -4.14 2.14
CA ALA A 70 -43.24 -4.17 3.60
C ALA A 70 -42.07 -3.45 4.32
N LEU A 71 -41.09 -2.88 3.60
CA LEU A 71 -39.90 -2.30 4.22
C LEU A 71 -40.12 -0.82 4.62
N PRO A 72 -39.95 -0.46 5.92
CA PRO A 72 -40.31 0.86 6.44
C PRO A 72 -39.37 2.00 6.03
N TRP A 73 -38.25 1.74 5.36
CA TRP A 73 -37.25 2.73 4.94
C TRP A 73 -37.25 3.02 3.44
N LEU A 74 -38.30 2.64 2.72
CA LEU A 74 -38.42 2.85 1.28
C LEU A 74 -38.72 4.34 0.95
N SER A 75 -37.73 5.22 1.11
CA SER A 75 -37.80 6.57 0.52
C SER A 75 -37.62 6.46 -1.00
N LYS A 76 -38.42 7.18 -1.79
CA LYS A 76 -38.18 7.30 -3.24
C LYS A 76 -36.74 7.77 -3.46
N PRO A 77 -35.95 7.12 -4.33
CA PRO A 77 -34.59 7.57 -4.58
C PRO A 77 -34.71 8.88 -5.34
N THR A 78 -34.02 9.90 -4.86
CA THR A 78 -33.72 11.06 -5.68
C THR A 78 -32.91 10.59 -6.89
N LEU A 79 -33.28 11.07 -8.09
CA LEU A 79 -32.53 10.85 -9.34
C LEU A 79 -31.05 11.07 -9.06
N ALA A 80 -30.30 9.97 -8.98
CA ALA A 80 -28.91 10.05 -8.60
C ALA A 80 -28.16 10.51 -9.85
N GLN A 81 -27.71 11.77 -9.83
CA GLN A 81 -26.77 12.22 -10.85
C GLN A 81 -25.58 11.25 -10.89
N PRO A 82 -25.03 10.95 -12.09
CA PRO A 82 -23.86 10.11 -12.21
C PRO A 82 -22.77 10.62 -11.28
N LEU A 83 -22.38 9.80 -10.31
CA LEU A 83 -21.28 10.16 -9.42
C LEU A 83 -19.98 10.12 -10.24
N PRO A 84 -19.08 11.12 -10.07
CA PRO A 84 -17.78 11.07 -10.70
C PRO A 84 -17.06 9.77 -10.32
N ARG A 85 -16.38 9.15 -11.28
CA ARG A 85 -15.67 7.87 -11.05
C ARG A 85 -14.68 7.94 -9.87
N ARG A 86 -14.03 9.10 -9.66
CA ARG A 86 -13.17 9.36 -8.49
C ARG A 86 -13.88 9.21 -7.14
N VAL A 87 -15.18 9.54 -7.07
CA VAL A 87 -15.99 9.44 -5.84
C VAL A 87 -16.45 8.00 -5.65
N LEU A 88 -16.82 7.33 -6.74
CA LEU A 88 -17.22 5.93 -6.72
C LEU A 88 -16.10 4.99 -6.29
N LEU A 89 -14.86 5.34 -6.61
CA LEU A 89 -13.69 4.53 -6.33
C LEU A 89 -12.85 5.10 -5.17
N ASP A 90 -13.44 5.97 -4.34
CA ASP A 90 -12.84 6.44 -3.08
C ASP A 90 -12.98 5.37 -1.99
N ARG A 91 -12.04 4.43 -1.97
CA ARG A 91 -11.97 3.37 -0.97
C ARG A 91 -11.76 3.93 0.44
N TYR A 92 -11.00 5.03 0.56
CA TYR A 92 -10.73 5.64 1.85
C TYR A 92 -12.02 6.12 2.53
N GLY A 93 -12.82 6.90 1.80
CA GLY A 93 -14.07 7.47 2.28
C GLY A 93 -15.13 6.41 2.56
N GLN A 94 -15.23 5.39 1.72
CA GLN A 94 -16.26 4.36 1.81
C GLN A 94 -15.95 3.30 2.87
N HIS A 95 -14.68 2.93 3.06
CA HIS A 95 -14.28 1.80 3.90
C HIS A 95 -13.15 2.12 4.87
N THR A 96 -11.97 2.51 4.38
CA THR A 96 -10.74 2.52 5.20
C THR A 96 -10.86 3.39 6.45
N ARG A 97 -11.48 4.58 6.36
CA ARG A 97 -11.64 5.48 7.51
C ARG A 97 -12.61 4.95 8.57
N HIS A 98 -13.51 4.04 8.18
CA HIS A 98 -14.55 3.47 9.03
C HIS A 98 -14.16 2.10 9.60
N CYS A 99 -13.15 1.44 9.02
CA CYS A 99 -12.67 0.15 9.47
C CYS A 99 -11.44 0.33 10.40
N PRO A 100 -11.52 -0.07 11.68
CA PRO A 100 -10.39 0.06 12.62
C PRO A 100 -9.14 -0.68 12.17
N THR A 101 -9.32 -1.84 11.55
CA THR A 101 -8.22 -2.67 11.05
C THR A 101 -7.50 -2.00 9.88
N CYS A 102 -8.24 -1.48 8.89
CA CYS A 102 -7.65 -0.84 7.71
C CYS A 102 -7.06 0.53 8.03
N SER A 103 -7.73 1.34 8.86
CA SER A 103 -7.21 2.64 9.30
C SER A 103 -5.94 2.49 10.16
N GLY A 104 -5.91 1.52 11.08
CA GLY A 104 -4.71 1.21 11.87
C GLY A 104 -3.54 0.72 11.00
N ALA A 105 -3.82 -0.12 10.00
CA ALA A 105 -2.83 -0.56 9.03
C ALA A 105 -2.29 0.62 8.20
N LEU A 106 -3.17 1.47 7.66
CA LEU A 106 -2.78 2.68 6.91
C LEU A 106 -1.91 3.61 7.75
N SER A 107 -2.28 3.88 9.01
CA SER A 107 -1.46 4.71 9.92
C SER A 107 -0.07 4.13 10.13
N THR A 108 0.04 2.80 10.23
CA THR A 108 1.33 2.11 10.35
C THR A 108 2.17 2.29 9.08
N VAL A 109 1.57 2.11 7.90
CA VAL A 109 2.24 2.31 6.61
C VAL A 109 2.72 3.75 6.44
N GLU A 110 1.92 4.74 6.83
CA GLU A 110 2.29 6.16 6.77
C GLU A 110 3.47 6.49 7.71
N LYS A 111 3.50 5.89 8.91
CA LYS A 111 4.65 6.02 9.83
C LYS A 111 5.91 5.42 9.21
N LEU A 112 5.81 4.22 8.64
CA LEU A 112 6.92 3.56 7.95
C LEU A 112 7.43 4.37 6.75
N LEU A 113 6.52 4.99 5.99
CA LEU A 113 6.89 5.91 4.90
C LEU A 113 7.71 7.09 5.43
N LYS A 114 7.25 7.75 6.50
CA LYS A 114 7.98 8.86 7.12
C LYS A 114 9.37 8.42 7.57
N TYR A 115 9.49 7.29 8.27
CA TYR A 115 10.79 6.76 8.68
C TYR A 115 11.70 6.40 7.50
N SER A 116 11.15 5.82 6.43
CA SER A 116 11.93 5.51 5.23
C SER A 116 12.49 6.77 4.55
N SER A 117 11.72 7.88 4.56
CA SER A 117 12.17 9.16 4.01
C SER A 117 13.30 9.80 4.85
N TYR A 118 13.21 9.70 6.19
CA TYR A 118 14.29 10.13 7.07
C TYR A 118 15.56 9.30 6.87
N ALA A 119 15.42 7.98 6.76
CA ALA A 119 16.55 7.08 6.49
C ALA A 119 17.22 7.38 5.14
N GLN A 120 16.43 7.68 4.11
CA GLN A 120 16.94 8.09 2.80
C GLN A 120 17.73 9.41 2.90
N GLY A 121 17.19 10.42 3.59
CA GLY A 121 17.86 11.71 3.77
C GLY A 121 19.17 11.59 4.54
N LEU A 122 19.17 10.85 5.65
CA LEU A 122 20.37 10.61 6.46
C LEU A 122 21.44 9.82 5.67
N GLY A 123 21.04 8.78 4.94
CA GLY A 123 21.96 8.01 4.10
C GLY A 123 22.56 8.86 2.97
N ALA A 124 21.77 9.72 2.32
CA ALA A 124 22.27 10.62 1.28
C ALA A 124 23.27 11.65 1.84
N MET A 125 22.95 12.28 2.97
CA MET A 125 23.84 13.23 3.64
C MET A 125 25.15 12.57 4.08
N ALA A 126 25.06 11.37 4.67
CA ALA A 126 26.21 10.58 5.08
C ALA A 126 27.13 10.23 3.89
N THR A 127 26.54 9.84 2.76
CA THR A 127 27.28 9.56 1.52
C THR A 127 28.01 10.81 1.01
N PHE A 128 27.33 11.95 0.99
CA PHE A 128 27.91 13.23 0.56
C PHE A 128 29.06 13.66 1.47
N ALA A 129 28.90 13.56 2.79
CA ALA A 129 29.95 13.88 3.76
C ALA A 129 31.20 13.01 3.58
N CYS A 130 31.04 11.71 3.30
CA CYS A 130 32.16 10.82 3.00
C CYS A 130 32.87 11.19 1.67
N LEU A 131 32.11 11.57 0.64
CA LEU A 131 32.69 12.01 -0.64
C LEU A 131 33.39 13.37 -0.56
N ALA A 132 32.93 14.27 0.32
CA ALA A 132 33.53 15.57 0.56
C ALA A 132 34.82 15.52 1.40
N GLY A 133 35.28 14.32 1.81
CA GLY A 133 36.51 14.14 2.58
C GLY A 133 36.39 14.52 4.06
N SER A 134 35.21 14.88 4.56
CA SER A 134 34.96 15.02 5.98
C SER A 134 34.86 13.61 6.60
N THR A 135 35.88 13.16 7.34
CA THR A 135 35.79 11.93 8.14
C THR A 135 34.99 12.22 9.39
N PRO A 136 33.72 11.76 9.52
CA PRO A 136 33.01 11.93 10.77
C PRO A 136 33.71 11.12 11.88
N PRO A 137 33.63 11.54 13.16
CA PRO A 137 34.13 10.71 14.26
C PRO A 137 33.45 9.35 14.19
N ALA A 138 34.26 8.30 14.11
CA ALA A 138 33.86 6.99 13.58
C ALA A 138 32.67 6.36 14.33
N LEU A 139 32.59 6.50 15.66
CA LEU A 139 31.63 5.74 16.46
C LEU A 139 30.15 6.14 16.28
N PRO A 140 29.73 7.43 16.45
CA PRO A 140 28.33 7.83 16.31
C PRO A 140 27.81 7.71 14.86
N PHE A 141 28.69 7.85 13.86
CA PHE A 141 28.33 7.72 12.45
C PHE A 141 28.05 6.26 12.06
N PHE A 142 28.91 5.32 12.47
CA PHE A 142 28.65 3.89 12.26
C PHE A 142 27.43 3.42 13.06
N ILE A 143 27.19 3.95 14.26
CA ILE A 143 26.01 3.63 15.07
C ILE A 143 24.72 4.17 14.41
N ALA A 144 24.71 5.39 13.88
CA ALA A 144 23.56 5.94 13.16
C ALA A 144 23.25 5.19 11.85
N CYS A 145 24.30 4.81 11.10
CA CYS A 145 24.18 4.03 9.86
C CYS A 145 23.81 2.56 10.08
N THR A 146 24.01 2.00 11.27
CA THR A 146 23.67 0.59 11.60
C THR A 146 22.36 0.45 12.36
N LEU A 147 22.05 1.38 13.29
CA LEU A 147 20.78 1.39 14.03
C LEU A 147 19.60 1.78 13.14
N GLY A 148 19.77 2.65 12.15
CA GLY A 148 18.70 3.01 11.21
C GLY A 148 18.16 1.79 10.46
N PRO A 149 19.03 1.00 9.79
CA PRO A 149 18.62 -0.24 9.16
C PRO A 149 18.20 -1.34 10.13
N LEU A 150 18.84 -1.50 11.30
CA LEU A 150 18.41 -2.52 12.28
C LEU A 150 17.03 -2.20 12.86
N ALA A 151 16.76 -0.94 13.22
CA ALA A 151 15.46 -0.50 13.74
C ALA A 151 14.38 -0.57 12.65
N PHE A 152 14.73 -0.30 11.39
CA PHE A 152 13.82 -0.39 10.26
C PHE A 152 13.52 -1.84 9.86
N SER A 153 14.52 -2.72 9.86
CA SER A 153 14.36 -4.16 9.63
C SER A 153 13.67 -4.85 10.80
N ALA A 154 13.94 -4.44 12.04
CA ALA A 154 13.18 -4.86 13.21
C ALA A 154 11.73 -4.33 13.17
N SER A 155 11.50 -3.12 12.66
CA SER A 155 10.14 -2.59 12.45
C SER A 155 9.39 -3.33 11.35
N LEU A 156 10.08 -3.86 10.33
CA LEU A 156 9.50 -4.74 9.30
C LEU A 156 9.22 -6.16 9.84
N LEU A 157 10.09 -6.69 10.69
CA LEU A 157 9.97 -8.00 11.34
C LEU A 157 8.92 -8.03 12.46
N THR A 158 8.72 -6.93 13.20
CA THR A 158 7.68 -6.81 14.23
C THR A 158 6.31 -6.51 13.64
N THR A 159 6.26 -6.00 12.40
CA THR A 159 5.02 -5.90 11.64
C THR A 159 4.78 -7.17 10.82
N ASP A 160 4.31 -8.23 11.49
CA ASP A 160 3.53 -9.35 10.91
C ASP A 160 2.23 -8.88 10.22
N VAL A 161 2.18 -7.64 9.74
CA VAL A 161 1.08 -6.92 9.08
C VAL A 161 1.36 -6.73 7.58
N VAL A 162 2.64 -6.71 7.19
CA VAL A 162 3.06 -6.27 5.85
C VAL A 162 3.48 -7.44 4.95
N GLY A 163 4.00 -8.55 5.48
CA GLY A 163 4.55 -9.66 4.70
C GLY A 163 3.59 -10.28 3.65
N PRO A 164 2.37 -10.65 4.05
CA PRO A 164 1.29 -11.07 3.14
C PRO A 164 0.73 -9.96 2.22
N VAL A 165 0.67 -8.69 2.67
CA VAL A 165 0.01 -7.61 1.91
C VAL A 165 0.93 -6.99 0.85
N VAL A 166 2.24 -6.99 1.09
CA VAL A 166 3.26 -6.41 0.20
C VAL A 166 3.89 -7.43 -0.74
N GLY A 167 3.59 -8.72 -0.56
CA GLY A 167 4.24 -9.78 -1.32
C GLY A 167 5.73 -9.79 -0.99
N ALA A 168 6.09 -10.55 0.05
CA ALA A 168 7.47 -10.89 0.40
C ALA A 168 8.47 -9.78 0.04
N VAL A 169 8.64 -8.75 0.89
CA VAL A 169 9.96 -8.12 0.95
C VAL A 169 10.89 -9.29 1.26
N PRO A 170 11.74 -9.75 0.32
CA PRO A 170 12.55 -10.91 0.61
C PRO A 170 13.43 -10.49 1.79
N THR A 171 13.51 -11.33 2.81
CA THR A 171 14.28 -11.08 4.04
C THR A 171 15.72 -10.64 3.74
N SER A 172 16.21 -10.97 2.53
CA SER A 172 17.46 -10.47 1.95
C SER A 172 17.55 -8.95 1.78
N VAL A 173 16.47 -8.24 1.41
CA VAL A 173 16.48 -6.76 1.23
C VAL A 173 16.54 -6.05 2.59
N ALA A 174 15.87 -6.60 3.61
CA ALA A 174 15.91 -6.08 4.98
C ALA A 174 17.24 -6.41 5.70
N ALA A 175 17.85 -7.57 5.40
CA ALA A 175 19.13 -7.95 5.99
C ALA A 175 20.36 -7.36 5.27
N ALA A 176 20.22 -6.98 3.99
CA ALA A 176 21.31 -6.43 3.18
C ALA A 176 22.15 -5.33 3.84
N PRO A 177 21.57 -4.29 4.48
CA PRO A 177 22.36 -3.25 5.12
C PRO A 177 23.10 -3.72 6.39
N ALA A 178 22.54 -4.67 7.15
CA ALA A 178 23.21 -5.26 8.31
C ALA A 178 24.37 -6.17 7.87
N ILE A 179 24.15 -7.00 6.84
CA ILE A 179 25.18 -7.86 6.24
C ILE A 179 26.30 -7.00 5.62
N ALA A 180 25.94 -5.93 4.91
CA ALA A 180 26.90 -4.98 4.35
C ALA A 180 27.71 -4.29 5.45
N ALA A 181 27.10 -3.87 6.56
CA ALA A 181 27.83 -3.28 7.68
C ALA A 181 28.84 -4.26 8.31
N VAL A 182 28.44 -5.52 8.53
CA VAL A 182 29.33 -6.56 9.08
C VAL A 182 30.50 -6.85 8.12
N LEU A 183 30.22 -7.02 6.82
CA LEU A 183 31.26 -7.25 5.82
C LEU A 183 32.21 -6.07 5.67
N LEU A 184 31.69 -4.83 5.62
CA LEU A 184 32.52 -3.64 5.47
C LEU A 184 33.39 -3.36 6.69
N THR A 185 32.87 -3.58 7.90
CA THR A 185 33.66 -3.44 9.14
C THR A 185 34.76 -4.49 9.22
N ALA A 186 34.48 -5.75 8.85
CA ALA A 186 35.48 -6.80 8.76
C ALA A 186 36.57 -6.51 7.72
N VAL A 187 36.18 -6.08 6.50
CA VAL A 187 37.14 -5.72 5.43
C VAL A 187 37.98 -4.51 5.82
N SER A 188 37.39 -3.50 6.46
CA SER A 188 38.12 -2.33 6.94
C SER A 188 39.15 -2.70 8.02
N ALA A 189 38.80 -3.59 8.95
CA ALA A 189 39.71 -4.09 9.98
C ALA A 189 40.88 -4.90 9.38
N ILE A 190 40.61 -5.77 8.40
CA ILE A 190 41.64 -6.55 7.69
C ILE A 190 42.60 -5.64 6.92
N VAL A 191 42.07 -4.64 6.21
CA VAL A 191 42.89 -3.72 5.40
C VAL A 191 43.73 -2.80 6.28
N ALA A 192 43.20 -2.36 7.43
CA ALA A 192 43.96 -1.60 8.41
C ALA A 192 45.14 -2.39 8.97
N ALA A 193 44.99 -3.72 9.11
CA ALA A 193 46.05 -4.60 9.59
C ALA A 193 47.12 -4.93 8.52
N VAL A 194 46.72 -5.05 7.25
CA VAL A 194 47.61 -5.55 6.17
C VAL A 194 48.27 -4.43 5.36
N ALA A 195 47.59 -3.29 5.16
CA ALA A 195 48.05 -2.21 4.29
C ALA A 195 47.67 -0.82 4.84
N PRO A 196 48.35 -0.33 5.90
CA PRO A 196 47.99 0.92 6.56
C PRO A 196 48.07 2.16 5.65
N ALA A 197 48.94 2.15 4.63
CA ALA A 197 49.02 3.22 3.63
C ALA A 197 47.81 3.23 2.65
N ALA A 198 47.23 2.07 2.35
CA ALA A 198 46.02 1.94 1.51
C ALA A 198 44.72 2.11 2.30
N SER A 199 44.79 2.02 3.65
CA SER A 199 43.63 2.05 4.55
C SER A 199 42.81 3.34 4.49
N ARG A 200 43.44 4.49 4.19
CA ARG A 200 42.73 5.79 4.10
C ARG A 200 41.84 5.88 2.86
N VAL A 201 42.37 5.51 1.69
CA VAL A 201 41.62 5.55 0.42
C VAL A 201 40.53 4.49 0.42
N LEU A 202 40.86 3.27 0.83
CA LEU A 202 39.88 2.18 0.90
C LEU A 202 38.83 2.44 1.99
N GLY A 203 39.20 3.08 3.10
CA GLY A 203 38.29 3.51 4.17
C GLY A 203 37.27 4.56 3.71
N CYS A 204 37.67 5.52 2.87
CA CYS A 204 36.73 6.48 2.27
C CYS A 204 35.77 5.82 1.27
N VAL A 205 36.26 4.88 0.45
CA VAL A 205 35.43 4.14 -0.52
C VAL A 205 34.44 3.23 0.21
N LEU A 206 34.90 2.43 1.18
CA LEU A 206 34.05 1.59 2.02
C LEU A 206 33.08 2.44 2.85
N GLY A 207 33.54 3.57 3.41
CA GLY A 207 32.73 4.47 4.23
C GLY A 207 31.58 5.15 3.49
N SER A 208 31.69 5.32 2.16
CA SER A 208 30.62 5.88 1.32
C SER A 208 29.66 4.82 0.76
N LEU A 209 30.11 3.57 0.59
CA LEU A 209 29.26 2.47 0.09
C LEU A 209 28.15 2.07 1.08
N LEU A 210 28.43 2.07 2.39
CA LEU A 210 27.43 1.74 3.39
C LEU A 210 26.24 2.72 3.41
N PRO A 211 26.44 4.04 3.58
CA PRO A 211 25.33 4.99 3.57
C PRO A 211 24.60 5.01 2.21
N LEU A 212 25.32 4.79 1.10
CA LEU A 212 24.70 4.70 -0.23
C LEU A 212 23.76 3.49 -0.34
N THR A 213 24.18 2.31 0.13
CA THR A 213 23.31 1.12 0.12
C THR A 213 22.10 1.29 1.02
N THR A 214 22.24 1.94 2.18
CA THR A 214 21.10 2.27 3.05
C THR A 214 20.10 3.21 2.38
N ALA A 215 20.59 4.26 1.70
CA ALA A 215 19.74 5.22 0.98
C ALA A 215 18.99 4.55 -0.18
N ILE A 216 19.66 3.70 -0.96
CA ILE A 216 19.04 2.95 -2.07
C ILE A 216 17.98 1.99 -1.52
N CYS A 217 18.28 1.24 -0.45
CA CYS A 217 17.32 0.32 0.16
C CYS A 217 16.09 1.05 0.69
N ALA A 218 16.28 2.15 1.42
CA ALA A 218 15.21 3.00 1.91
C ALA A 218 14.31 3.51 0.77
N SER A 219 14.90 3.91 -0.36
CA SER A 219 14.12 4.38 -1.54
C SER A 219 13.27 3.28 -2.19
N LYS A 220 13.74 2.03 -2.21
CA LYS A 220 12.96 0.90 -2.74
C LYS A 220 11.79 0.60 -1.82
N ILE A 221 12.04 0.63 -0.52
CA ILE A 221 11.01 0.31 0.48
C ILE A 221 9.97 1.44 0.54
N ALA A 222 10.39 2.70 0.45
CA ALA A 222 9.48 3.84 0.34
C ALA A 222 8.51 3.67 -0.85
N ARG A 223 9.01 3.24 -2.02
CA ARG A 223 8.17 2.94 -3.20
C ARG A 223 7.20 1.78 -2.97
N MET A 224 7.64 0.71 -2.29
CA MET A 224 6.75 -0.41 -1.96
C MET A 224 5.66 0.01 -0.96
N LEU A 225 6.04 0.78 0.07
CA LEU A 225 5.10 1.30 1.06
C LEU A 225 4.14 2.32 0.45
N SER A 226 4.55 3.11 -0.56
CA SER A 226 3.63 4.02 -1.25
C SER A 226 2.61 3.25 -2.06
N THR A 227 3.04 2.22 -2.80
CA THR A 227 2.10 1.33 -3.51
C THR A 227 1.12 0.67 -2.54
N LEU A 228 1.62 0.20 -1.40
CA LEU A 228 0.77 -0.38 -0.36
C LEU A 228 -0.22 0.64 0.22
N ARG A 229 0.23 1.85 0.55
CA ARG A 229 -0.61 2.94 1.04
C ARG A 229 -1.74 3.22 0.06
N ASP A 230 -1.44 3.27 -1.23
CA ASP A 230 -2.43 3.59 -2.25
C ASP A 230 -3.54 2.53 -2.31
N ARG A 231 -3.25 1.25 -2.02
CA ARG A 231 -4.27 0.20 -1.86
C ARG A 231 -5.21 0.43 -0.67
N PHE A 232 -4.91 1.32 0.27
CA PHE A 232 -5.87 1.70 1.32
C PHE A 232 -6.69 2.94 0.95
N ILE A 233 -6.27 3.70 -0.06
CA ILE A 233 -6.86 5.01 -0.38
C ILE A 233 -7.72 4.92 -1.64
N TYR A 234 -7.16 4.33 -2.70
CA TYR A 234 -7.75 4.29 -4.03
C TYR A 234 -7.83 2.86 -4.55
N THR A 235 -8.70 2.67 -5.54
CA THR A 235 -8.65 1.49 -6.39
C THR A 235 -7.54 1.67 -7.43
N GLU A 236 -6.99 0.58 -7.96
CA GLU A 236 -5.94 0.66 -9.00
C GLU A 236 -6.45 1.44 -10.23
N GLU A 237 -7.72 1.28 -10.57
CA GLU A 237 -8.37 2.04 -11.64
C GLU A 237 -8.50 3.54 -11.31
N ALA A 238 -8.86 3.89 -10.08
CA ALA A 238 -8.95 5.29 -9.67
C ALA A 238 -7.61 6.00 -9.71
N LYS A 239 -6.54 5.29 -9.33
CA LYS A 239 -5.17 5.79 -9.39
C LYS A 239 -4.76 6.05 -10.85
N ALA A 240 -5.02 5.10 -11.74
CA ALA A 240 -4.73 5.27 -13.17
C ALA A 240 -5.44 6.49 -13.80
N ILE A 241 -6.64 6.84 -13.31
CA ILE A 241 -7.40 8.03 -13.76
C ILE A 241 -6.83 9.34 -13.18
N GLN A 242 -6.23 9.32 -11.99
CA GLN A 242 -5.58 10.50 -11.43
C GLN A 242 -4.26 10.83 -12.14
N ASP A 243 -3.58 9.80 -12.64
CA ASP A 243 -2.28 9.93 -13.29
C ASP A 243 -2.39 10.23 -14.81
N SER A 244 -3.61 10.24 -15.38
CA SER A 244 -3.91 10.51 -16.80
C SER A 244 -4.39 11.93 -17.05
#